data_AF-A0A0F5ZQ29-F1
#
_entry.id   AF-A0A0F5ZQ29-F1
#
_cell.length_a   1.000
_cell.length_b   1.000
_cell.length_c   1.000
_cell.angle_alpha   90.00
_cell.angle_beta   90.00
_cell.angle_gamma   90.00
#
_symmetry.space_group_name_H-M   'P 1'
#
loop_
_entity.id
_entity.type
_entity.pdbx_description
1 polymer ?
#
loop_
_entity_poly.entity_id
_entity_poly.type
_entity_poly.pdbx_seq_one_letter_code
_entity_poly.pdbx_strand_id
1 'polypeptide(L)'
;PEDLGGTGSELPDEGDYTITATVTDTAGNTSVPSTETGFTIDTTAPGEGTGTGGTDEAPTVVIPEATGGVGEEELTDGVEVLVTPPTGTQPGDTIT
;
A
#
# COMPACT_ATOMS: atom_id res chain seq x y z
N PRO A 1 17.83 -1.68 21.18
CA PRO A 1 17.16 -1.09 20.00
C PRO A 1 18.17 -0.94 18.87
N GLU A 2 18.00 -1.72 17.80
CA GLU A 2 18.73 -1.42 16.56
C GLU A 2 18.23 -0.07 16.07
N ASP A 3 19.18 0.83 15.87
CA ASP A 3 18.92 2.15 15.31
C ASP A 3 18.37 1.96 13.90
N LEU A 4 17.10 2.33 13.68
CA LEU A 4 16.42 2.18 12.39
C LEU A 4 16.93 3.18 11.34
N GLY A 5 18.10 3.79 11.54
CA GLY A 5 18.83 4.54 10.53
C GLY A 5 18.34 5.97 10.29
N GLY A 6 17.27 6.41 10.95
CA GLY A 6 16.76 7.77 10.84
C GLY A 6 17.52 8.74 11.75
N THR A 7 17.97 9.88 11.22
CA THR A 7 18.46 11.01 12.03
C THR A 7 17.29 11.69 12.76
N GLY A 8 16.62 10.98 13.67
CA GLY A 8 15.60 11.49 14.59
C GLY A 8 14.34 12.13 13.97
N SER A 9 14.19 12.19 12.64
CA SER A 9 13.05 12.82 11.96
C SER A 9 12.67 12.20 10.62
N GLU A 10 13.41 11.20 10.14
CA GLU A 10 13.13 10.51 8.86
C GLU A 10 12.66 9.08 9.14
N LEU A 11 11.54 8.69 8.53
CA LEU A 11 11.08 7.31 8.52
C LEU A 11 12.05 6.48 7.66
N PRO A 12 12.34 5.22 8.03
CA PRO A 12 13.12 4.36 7.17
C PRO A 12 12.38 4.07 5.84
N ASP A 13 13.12 3.55 4.86
CA ASP A 13 12.61 3.26 3.51
C ASP A 13 11.38 2.33 3.53
N GLU A 14 10.72 2.20 2.37
CA GLU A 14 9.63 1.24 2.19
C GLU A 14 10.05 -0.19 2.59
N GLY A 15 9.17 -0.89 3.31
CA GLY A 15 9.40 -2.29 3.63
C GLY A 15 8.74 -2.78 4.91
N ASP A 16 9.09 -4.01 5.27
CA ASP A 16 8.62 -4.70 6.47
C ASP A 16 9.58 -4.49 7.64
N TYR A 17 9.03 -4.14 8.80
CA TYR A 17 9.80 -3.86 10.02
C TYR A 17 9.24 -4.61 11.23
N THR A 18 10.11 -4.89 12.19
CA THR A 18 9.75 -5.44 13.49
C THR A 18 10.28 -4.57 14.62
N ILE A 19 9.50 -4.43 15.69
CA ILE A 19 9.91 -3.70 16.89
C ILE A 19 9.93 -4.62 18.11
N THR A 20 11.00 -4.49 18.89
CA THR A 20 11.15 -5.07 20.23
C THR A 20 11.61 -4.01 21.22
N ALA A 21 11.27 -4.19 22.49
CA ALA A 21 11.68 -3.29 23.57
C ALA A 21 12.31 -4.06 24.74
N THR A 22 13.29 -3.44 25.39
CA THR A 22 13.85 -3.88 26.67
C THR A 22 13.80 -2.71 27.66
N VAL A 23 13.74 -3.01 28.96
CA VAL A 23 13.73 -1.99 30.01
C VAL A 23 14.88 -2.26 30.98
N THR A 24 15.63 -1.23 31.34
CA THR A 24 16.69 -1.28 32.35
C THR A 24 16.31 -0.44 33.57
N ASP A 25 16.41 -1.00 34.78
CA ASP A 25 16.15 -0.25 36.02
C ASP A 25 17.36 0.59 36.47
N THR A 26 17.19 1.44 37.50
CA THR A 26 18.27 2.29 38.03
C THR A 26 19.42 1.50 38.66
N ALA A 27 19.17 0.25 39.07
CA ALA A 27 20.20 -0.65 39.58
C ALA A 27 20.98 -1.34 38.45
N GLY A 28 20.55 -1.20 37.19
CA GLY A 28 21.20 -1.76 36.02
C GLY A 28 20.66 -3.12 35.57
N ASN A 29 19.52 -3.60 36.09
CA ASN A 29 18.93 -4.85 35.64
C ASN A 29 18.11 -4.63 34.35
N THR A 30 18.39 -5.41 33.31
CA THR A 30 17.67 -5.33 32.01
C THR A 30 16.71 -6.50 31.83
N SER A 31 15.50 -6.22 31.33
CA SER A 31 14.49 -7.23 31.00
C SER A 31 14.89 -8.10 29.80
N VAL A 32 14.18 -9.21 29.61
CA VAL A 32 14.12 -9.87 28.28
C VAL A 32 13.44 -8.93 27.25
N PRO A 33 13.70 -9.10 25.94
CA PRO A 33 12.97 -8.38 24.90
C PRO A 33 11.46 -8.67 24.96
N SER A 34 10.66 -7.68 24.57
CA SER A 34 9.23 -7.86 24.34
C SER A 34 8.95 -8.85 23.21
N THR A 35 7.71 -9.31 23.10
CA THR A 35 7.23 -9.96 21.87
C THR A 35 7.40 -9.02 20.68
N GLU A 36 7.86 -9.56 19.56
CA GLU A 36 7.99 -8.81 18.30
C GLU A 36 6.62 -8.33 17.81
N THR A 37 6.57 -7.08 17.39
CA THR A 37 5.41 -6.51 16.68
C THR A 37 5.86 -6.08 15.29
N GLY A 38 5.21 -6.61 14.26
CA GLY A 38 5.48 -6.26 12.87
C GLY A 38 4.66 -5.06 12.40
N PHE A 39 5.22 -4.27 11.50
CA PHE A 39 4.52 -3.23 10.75
C PHE A 39 5.19 -3.02 9.39
N THR A 40 4.46 -2.41 8.46
CA THR A 40 4.97 -2.07 7.13
C THR A 40 5.03 -0.55 6.97
N ILE A 41 6.04 -0.09 6.26
CA ILE A 41 6.11 1.28 5.76
C ILE A 41 5.83 1.21 4.27
N ASP A 42 4.81 1.94 3.85
CA ASP A 42 4.42 2.11 2.46
C ASP A 42 4.47 3.61 2.15
N THR A 43 5.35 3.97 1.22
CA THR A 43 5.55 5.37 0.79
C THR A 43 5.21 5.57 -0.68
N THR A 44 4.92 4.49 -1.41
CA THR A 44 4.70 4.53 -2.84
C THR A 44 3.25 4.90 -3.13
N ALA A 45 3.02 5.98 -3.88
CA ALA A 45 1.67 6.31 -4.29
C ALA A 45 1.17 5.34 -5.37
N PRO A 46 -0.14 5.06 -5.45
CA PRO A 46 -0.70 4.25 -6.52
C PRO A 46 -0.33 4.79 -7.91
N GLY A 47 0.24 3.93 -8.73
CA GLY A 47 0.66 4.22 -10.09
C GLY A 47 1.96 5.01 -10.21
N GLU A 48 2.64 5.35 -9.10
CA GLU A 48 3.81 6.23 -9.10
C GLU A 48 4.86 5.77 -10.12
N GLY A 49 5.07 6.58 -11.16
CA GLY A 49 6.08 6.33 -12.19
C GLY A 49 5.88 5.09 -13.08
N THR A 50 4.78 4.35 -12.95
CA THR A 50 4.53 3.12 -13.75
C THR A 50 3.80 3.40 -15.08
N GLY A 51 3.32 4.64 -15.27
CA GLY A 51 2.67 5.10 -16.49
C GLY A 51 3.64 5.36 -17.65
N THR A 52 3.07 5.71 -18.80
CA THR A 52 3.82 5.91 -20.04
C THR A 52 4.82 7.05 -19.93
N GLY A 53 6.10 6.75 -20.13
CA GLY A 53 7.17 7.75 -19.98
C GLY A 53 7.50 8.11 -18.53
N GLY A 54 7.12 7.25 -17.57
CA GLY A 54 7.38 7.46 -16.14
C GLY A 54 6.40 8.42 -15.47
N THR A 55 5.23 8.64 -16.05
CA THR A 55 4.13 9.35 -15.38
C THR A 55 3.45 8.42 -14.37
N ASP A 56 2.54 8.98 -13.57
CA ASP A 56 1.69 8.14 -12.73
C ASP A 56 0.68 7.38 -13.61
N GLU A 57 0.52 6.09 -13.35
CA GLU A 57 -0.48 5.24 -14.00
C GLU A 57 -1.87 5.58 -13.45
N ALA A 58 -2.79 5.92 -14.35
CA ALA A 58 -4.18 6.20 -13.99
C ALA A 58 -4.98 4.88 -13.86
N PRO A 59 -6.01 4.83 -13.00
CA PRO A 59 -6.95 3.72 -13.01
C PRO A 59 -7.64 3.62 -14.37
N THR A 60 -7.96 2.40 -14.79
CA THR A 60 -8.73 2.18 -16.03
C THR A 60 -10.15 1.72 -15.72
N VAL A 61 -11.08 2.18 -16.53
CA VAL A 61 -12.48 1.77 -16.49
C VAL A 61 -12.87 1.36 -17.89
N VAL A 62 -13.33 0.11 -18.05
CA VAL A 62 -13.79 -0.42 -19.33
C VAL A 62 -15.17 -1.05 -19.16
N ILE A 63 -15.92 -1.07 -20.25
CA ILE A 63 -17.22 -1.75 -20.35
C ILE A 63 -17.02 -2.89 -21.35
N PRO A 64 -16.70 -4.12 -20.89
CA PRO A 64 -16.38 -5.23 -21.79
C PRO A 64 -17.51 -5.55 -22.77
N GLU A 65 -18.75 -5.34 -22.33
CA GLU A 65 -19.98 -5.60 -23.08
C GLU A 65 -20.30 -4.53 -24.13
N ALA A 66 -19.60 -3.37 -24.12
CA ALA A 66 -19.90 -2.28 -25.05
C ALA A 66 -19.62 -2.61 -26.54
N THR A 67 -19.12 -3.80 -26.86
CA THR A 67 -18.96 -4.27 -28.24
C THR A 67 -20.33 -4.48 -28.89
N GLY A 68 -20.85 -3.43 -29.52
CA GLY A 68 -22.19 -3.42 -30.11
C GLY A 68 -23.17 -2.45 -29.45
N GLY A 69 -22.77 -1.79 -28.37
CA GLY A 69 -23.62 -0.89 -27.56
C GLY A 69 -24.21 -1.59 -26.34
N VAL A 70 -25.01 -0.85 -25.57
CA VAL A 70 -25.79 -1.40 -24.44
C VAL A 70 -27.21 -1.70 -24.95
N GLY A 71 -27.69 -2.92 -24.73
CA GLY A 71 -28.85 -3.52 -25.37
C GLY A 71 -29.76 -4.33 -24.44
N GLU A 72 -30.40 -5.37 -25.00
CA GLU A 72 -31.44 -6.16 -24.32
C GLU A 72 -30.85 -7.15 -23.31
N GLU A 73 -29.63 -7.60 -23.57
CA GLU A 73 -28.85 -8.46 -22.71
C GLU A 73 -28.64 -7.81 -21.33
N GLU A 74 -28.13 -6.57 -21.29
CA GLU A 74 -27.84 -5.84 -20.04
C GLU A 74 -29.11 -5.41 -19.27
N LEU A 75 -30.31 -5.51 -19.86
CA LEU A 75 -31.56 -5.30 -19.11
C LEU A 75 -31.83 -6.45 -18.13
N THR A 76 -31.23 -7.61 -18.36
CA THR A 76 -31.47 -8.81 -17.56
C THR A 76 -30.57 -8.86 -16.33
N ASP A 77 -29.33 -8.41 -16.44
CA ASP A 77 -28.28 -8.52 -15.41
C ASP A 77 -27.51 -7.21 -15.13
N GLY A 78 -27.69 -6.18 -15.93
CA GLY A 78 -27.03 -4.88 -15.80
C GLY A 78 -25.85 -4.74 -16.76
N VAL A 79 -25.21 -3.56 -16.77
CA VAL A 79 -23.99 -3.32 -17.54
C VAL A 79 -22.79 -3.73 -16.69
N GLU A 80 -21.95 -4.64 -17.21
CA GLU A 80 -20.69 -4.97 -16.56
C GLU A 80 -19.65 -3.87 -16.79
N VAL A 81 -19.03 -3.44 -15.69
CA VAL A 81 -17.91 -2.49 -15.71
C VAL A 81 -16.73 -3.14 -15.03
N LEU A 82 -15.59 -3.13 -15.70
CA LEU A 82 -14.31 -3.55 -15.13
C LEU A 82 -13.49 -2.31 -14.78
N VAL A 83 -13.18 -2.17 -13.50
CA VAL A 83 -12.27 -1.15 -12.98
C VAL A 83 -10.96 -1.81 -12.61
N THR A 84 -9.84 -1.31 -13.12
CA THR A 84 -8.50 -1.80 -12.78
C THR A 84 -7.75 -0.70 -12.03
N PRO A 85 -7.36 -0.93 -10.76
CA PRO A 85 -6.47 -0.04 -10.03
C PRO A 85 -5.08 0.04 -10.69
N PRO A 86 -4.36 1.15 -10.53
CA PRO A 86 -2.99 1.26 -11.03
C PRO A 86 -2.01 0.39 -10.23
N THR A 87 -0.83 0.15 -10.79
CA THR A 87 0.25 -0.62 -10.14
C THR A 87 0.63 -0.01 -8.79
N GLY A 88 1.03 -0.84 -7.82
CA GLY A 88 1.44 -0.37 -6.50
C GLY A 88 0.30 -0.03 -5.54
N THR A 89 -0.97 -0.17 -5.95
CA THR A 89 -2.12 0.03 -5.06
C THR A 89 -2.08 -0.94 -3.86
N GLN A 90 -2.07 -0.38 -2.65
CA GLN A 90 -2.07 -1.09 -1.38
C GLN A 90 -3.20 -0.61 -0.43
N PRO A 91 -3.55 -1.38 0.61
CA PRO A 91 -4.56 -0.97 1.57
C PRO A 91 -4.19 0.34 2.29
N GLY A 92 -5.09 1.31 2.25
CA GLY A 92 -4.86 2.64 2.82
C GLY A 92 -4.59 3.72 1.78
N ASP A 93 -4.26 3.32 0.55
CA ASP A 93 -4.09 4.22 -0.56
C ASP A 93 -5.39 4.90 -0.99
N THR A 94 -5.24 6.12 -1.50
CA THR A 94 -6.32 6.85 -2.18
C THR A 94 -6.08 6.82 -3.68
N ILE A 95 -7.02 6.25 -4.43
CA ILE A 95 -7.02 6.24 -5.89
C ILE A 95 -7.90 7.40 -6.37
N THR A 96 -7.37 8.27 -7.24
CA THR A 96 -8.11 9.42 -7.81
C THR A 96 -7.99 9.51 -9.30
#